data_AF-A0A6N9NSV8-F1
#
_entry.id   AF-A0A6N9NSV8-F1
#
_cell.length_a   1.000
_cell.length_b   1.000
_cell.length_c   1.000
_cell.angle_alpha   90.00
_cell.angle_beta   90.00
_cell.angle_gamma   90.00
#
_symmetry.space_group_name_H-M   'P 1'
#
loop_
_entity.id
_entity.type
_entity.pdbx_description
1 polymer ?
#
loop_
_entity_poly.entity_id
_entity_poly.type
_entity_poly.pdbx_seq_one_letter_code
_entity_poly.pdbx_strand_id
1 'polypeptide(L)'
;MIIQHNIAAINSYRNLGVNQSGLNKNLEKLSSGYKINRAGDDAAGLAISESMRSQINGLNQAAKNAQDAIGLIQTAEGALTEVHSMLQRLTTLASQS
;
A
#
# COMPACT_ATOMS: atom_id res chain seq x y z
N MET A 1 -53.85 -26.40 21.40
CA MET A 1 -53.19 -25.08 21.28
C MET A 1 -52.39 -24.88 22.55
N ILE A 2 -51.05 -24.90 22.47
CA ILE A 2 -50.18 -24.73 23.64
C ILE A 2 -49.82 -23.25 23.71
N ILE A 3 -50.20 -22.56 24.80
CA ILE A 3 -50.01 -21.10 24.96
C ILE A 3 -48.61 -20.75 25.53
N GLN A 4 -47.90 -21.72 26.12
CA GLN A 4 -46.60 -21.49 26.77
C GLN A 4 -45.46 -21.18 25.80
N HIS A 5 -45.57 -21.55 24.51
CA HIS A 5 -44.54 -21.26 23.52
C HIS A 5 -45.15 -20.84 22.19
N ASN A 6 -44.53 -19.85 21.56
CA ASN A 6 -44.89 -19.42 20.21
C ASN A 6 -43.72 -19.70 19.26
N ILE A 7 -43.67 -20.91 18.72
CA ILE A 7 -42.60 -21.36 17.80
C ILE A 7 -42.55 -20.50 16.53
N ALA A 8 -43.71 -20.02 16.04
CA ALA A 8 -43.76 -19.14 14.87
C ALA A 8 -43.06 -17.80 15.15
N ALA A 9 -43.36 -17.17 16.29
CA ALA A 9 -42.68 -15.93 16.71
C ALA A 9 -41.17 -16.14 16.93
N ILE A 10 -40.76 -17.25 17.55
CA ILE A 10 -39.35 -17.59 17.76
C ILE A 10 -38.62 -17.77 16.42
N ASN A 11 -39.26 -18.42 15.43
CA ASN A 11 -38.68 -18.59 14.11
C ASN A 11 -38.55 -17.24 13.38
N SER A 12 -39.58 -16.41 13.41
CA SER A 12 -39.53 -15.05 12.85
C SER A 12 -38.44 -14.19 13.50
N TYR A 13 -38.28 -14.27 14.82
CA TYR A 13 -37.21 -13.57 15.54
C TYR A 13 -35.82 -14.06 15.14
N ARG A 14 -35.63 -15.37 14.96
CA ARG A 14 -34.37 -15.95 14.47
C ARG A 14 -34.03 -15.42 13.07
N ASN A 15 -35.00 -15.41 12.16
CA ASN A 15 -34.81 -14.91 10.79
C ASN A 15 -34.50 -13.40 10.79
N LEU A 16 -35.17 -12.62 11.65
CA LEU A 16 -34.85 -11.21 11.84
C LEU A 16 -33.40 -11.01 12.31
N GLY A 17 -32.94 -11.80 13.28
CA GLY A 17 -31.55 -11.75 13.77
C GLY A 17 -30.51 -12.05 12.68
N VAL A 18 -30.77 -13.05 11.84
CA VAL A 18 -29.90 -13.39 10.68
C VAL A 18 -29.88 -12.23 9.67
N ASN A 19 -31.04 -11.67 9.34
CA ASN A 19 -31.14 -10.54 8.41
C ASN A 19 -30.43 -9.29 8.95
N GLN A 20 -30.59 -8.97 10.24
CA GLN A 20 -29.91 -7.85 10.87
C GLN A 20 -28.38 -8.03 10.84
N SER A 21 -27.88 -9.24 11.10
CA SER A 21 -26.46 -9.54 11.00
C SER A 21 -25.93 -9.35 9.56
N GLY A 22 -26.68 -9.81 8.55
CA GLY A 22 -26.35 -9.60 7.15
C GLY A 22 -26.32 -8.13 6.76
N LEU A 23 -27.32 -7.35 7.18
CA LEU A 23 -27.40 -5.91 6.94
C LEU A 23 -26.19 -5.17 7.55
N ASN A 24 -25.84 -5.50 8.79
CA ASN A 24 -24.70 -4.87 9.47
C ASN A 24 -23.38 -5.13 8.73
N LYS A 25 -23.17 -6.35 8.22
CA LYS A 25 -21.98 -6.68 7.41
C LYS A 25 -21.94 -5.91 6.09
N ASN A 26 -23.10 -5.72 5.44
CA ASN A 26 -23.18 -4.95 4.20
C ASN A 26 -22.89 -3.46 4.47
N LEU A 27 -23.40 -2.91 5.57
CA LEU A 27 -23.10 -1.54 5.99
C LEU A 27 -21.62 -1.35 6.31
N GLU A 28 -20.96 -2.32 6.93
CA GLU A 28 -19.51 -2.29 7.17
C GLU A 28 -18.70 -2.22 5.86
N LYS A 29 -19.08 -3.04 4.86
CA LYS A 29 -18.44 -3.03 3.53
C LYS A 29 -18.71 -1.73 2.78
N LEU A 30 -19.91 -1.19 2.89
CA LEU A 30 -20.25 0.09 2.28
C LEU A 30 -19.49 1.26 2.93
N SER A 31 -19.42 1.29 4.26
CA SER A 31 -18.78 2.37 5.01
C SER A 31 -17.25 2.37 4.86
N SER A 32 -16.64 1.21 4.71
CA SER A 32 -15.19 1.07 4.52
C SER A 32 -14.77 1.27 3.05
N GLY A 33 -15.69 1.02 2.10
CA GLY A 33 -15.38 0.96 0.67
C GLY A 33 -14.57 -0.28 0.27
N TYR A 34 -14.24 -1.17 1.22
CA TYR A 34 -13.51 -2.41 0.95
C TYR A 34 -14.45 -3.61 0.95
N LYS A 35 -14.25 -4.50 -0.03
CA LYS A 35 -14.99 -5.76 -0.12
C LYS A 35 -14.63 -6.75 0.99
N ILE A 36 -13.36 -6.74 1.43
CA ILE A 36 -12.80 -7.63 2.45
C ILE A 36 -12.35 -6.75 3.62
N ASN A 37 -13.10 -6.77 4.73
CA ASN A 37 -12.75 -6.00 5.93
C ASN A 37 -12.19 -6.87 7.06
N ARG A 38 -12.50 -8.17 7.04
CA ARG A 38 -12.08 -9.13 8.06
C ARG A 38 -11.51 -10.38 7.41
N ALA A 39 -10.59 -11.04 8.10
CA ALA A 39 -10.06 -12.34 7.67
C ALA A 39 -11.16 -13.42 7.54
N GLY A 40 -12.27 -13.26 8.26
CA GLY A 40 -13.43 -14.15 8.14
C GLY A 40 -14.30 -13.94 6.89
N ASP A 41 -14.13 -12.84 6.14
CA ASP A 41 -14.81 -12.63 4.86
C ASP A 41 -14.09 -13.40 3.73
N ASP A 42 -12.76 -13.27 3.67
CA ASP A 42 -11.89 -13.97 2.73
C ASP A 42 -10.42 -13.91 3.24
N ALA A 43 -9.97 -14.97 3.89
CA ALA A 43 -8.63 -15.03 4.46
C ALA A 43 -7.53 -15.01 3.37
N ALA A 44 -7.76 -15.70 2.25
CA ALA A 44 -6.79 -15.77 1.16
C ALA A 44 -6.72 -14.44 0.40
N GLY A 45 -7.87 -13.85 0.09
CA GLY A 45 -7.96 -12.54 -0.54
C GLY A 45 -7.34 -11.44 0.33
N LEU A 46 -7.55 -11.48 1.64
CA LEU A 46 -6.90 -10.55 2.57
C LEU A 46 -5.38 -10.72 2.57
N ALA A 47 -4.87 -11.95 2.71
CA ALA A 47 -3.43 -12.22 2.72
C ALA A 47 -2.74 -11.77 1.41
N ILE A 48 -3.38 -12.03 0.27
CA ILE A 48 -2.89 -11.59 -1.05
C ILE A 48 -2.90 -10.05 -1.14
N SER A 49 -3.96 -9.40 -0.68
CA SER A 49 -4.05 -7.93 -0.70
C SER A 49 -2.98 -7.26 0.19
N GLU A 50 -2.68 -7.84 1.34
CA GLU A 50 -1.61 -7.35 2.23
C GLU A 50 -0.22 -7.62 1.65
N SER A 51 0.00 -8.76 1.00
CA SER A 51 1.24 -9.02 0.26
C SER A 51 1.44 -8.00 -0.86
N MET A 52 0.40 -7.70 -1.64
CA MET A 52 0.47 -6.67 -2.68
C MET A 52 0.72 -5.28 -2.08
N ARG A 53 0.05 -4.91 -0.99
CA ARG A 53 0.27 -3.63 -0.29
C ARG A 53 1.73 -3.50 0.17
N SER A 54 2.30 -4.57 0.72
CA SER A 54 3.70 -4.62 1.11
C SER A 54 4.64 -4.43 -0.09
N GLN A 55 4.38 -5.12 -1.21
CA GLN A 55 5.17 -4.98 -2.43
C GLN A 55 5.09 -3.56 -3.00
N ILE A 56 3.90 -2.96 -3.03
CA ILE A 56 3.71 -1.56 -3.49
C ILE A 56 4.53 -0.60 -2.63
N ASN A 57 4.50 -0.75 -1.31
CA ASN A 57 5.30 0.09 -0.41
C ASN A 57 6.80 -0.11 -0.64
N GLY A 58 7.24 -1.35 -0.84
CA GLY A 58 8.64 -1.66 -1.19
C GLY A 58 9.08 -1.03 -2.51
N LEU A 59 8.24 -1.12 -3.55
CA LEU A 59 8.50 -0.53 -4.86
C LEU A 59 8.54 1.01 -4.80
N ASN A 60 7.65 1.63 -4.03
CA ASN A 60 7.66 3.08 -3.83
C ASN A 60 8.95 3.54 -3.16
N GLN A 61 9.42 2.81 -2.14
CA GLN A 61 10.70 3.13 -1.50
C GLN A 61 11.88 2.89 -2.45
N ALA A 62 11.86 1.80 -3.24
CA ALA A 62 12.89 1.53 -4.23
C ALA A 62 12.96 2.64 -5.30
N ALA A 63 11.81 3.14 -5.76
CA ALA A 63 11.74 4.25 -6.71
C ALA A 63 12.34 5.54 -6.12
N LYS A 64 12.04 5.84 -4.86
CA LYS A 64 12.64 6.96 -4.14
C LYS A 64 14.16 6.81 -4.01
N ASN A 65 14.63 5.63 -3.61
CA ASN A 65 16.07 5.35 -3.51
C ASN A 65 16.78 5.51 -4.86
N ALA A 66 16.13 5.10 -5.97
CA ALA A 66 16.68 5.29 -7.31
C ALA A 66 16.79 6.78 -7.68
N GLN A 67 15.80 7.61 -7.33
CA GLN A 67 15.86 9.06 -7.54
C GLN A 67 16.99 9.71 -6.72
N ASP A 68 17.14 9.31 -5.46
CA ASP A 68 18.22 9.81 -4.60
C ASP A 68 19.60 9.41 -5.18
N ALA A 69 19.74 8.18 -5.68
CA ALA A 69 20.96 7.71 -6.35
C ALA A 69 21.26 8.51 -7.63
N ILE A 70 20.25 8.84 -8.43
CA ILE A 70 20.41 9.71 -9.60
C ILE A 70 20.93 11.09 -9.18
N GLY A 71 20.35 11.70 -8.14
CA GLY A 71 20.80 13.00 -7.62
C GLY A 71 22.25 12.98 -7.13
N LEU A 72 22.66 11.89 -6.46
CA LEU A 72 24.04 11.68 -6.04
C LEU A 72 24.99 11.58 -7.24
N ILE A 73 24.63 10.79 -8.26
CA ILE A 73 25.44 10.63 -9.47
C ILE A 73 25.59 11.97 -10.20
N GLN A 74 24.49 12.72 -10.38
CA GLN A 74 24.53 14.05 -11.02
C GLN A 74 25.44 15.02 -10.27
N THR A 75 25.42 14.99 -8.92
CA THR A 75 26.32 15.81 -8.10
C THR A 75 27.78 15.43 -8.31
N ALA A 76 28.07 14.12 -8.38
CA ALA A 76 29.41 13.62 -8.66
C ALA A 76 29.89 13.98 -10.08
N GLU A 77 29.03 13.87 -11.10
CA GLU A 77 29.33 14.28 -12.48
C GLU A 77 29.64 15.78 -12.58
N GLY A 78 28.89 16.62 -11.87
CA GLY A 78 29.17 18.06 -11.77
C GLY A 78 30.54 18.34 -11.16
N ALA A 79 30.89 17.67 -10.05
CA ALA A 79 32.19 17.80 -9.42
C ALA A 79 33.34 17.34 -10.33
N LEU A 80 33.16 16.22 -11.05
CA LEU A 80 34.16 15.71 -12.00
C LEU A 80 34.36 16.64 -13.19
N THR A 81 33.32 17.36 -13.62
CA THR A 81 33.41 18.35 -14.69
C THR A 81 34.31 19.53 -14.30
N GLU A 82 34.22 20.00 -13.05
CA GLU A 82 35.12 21.02 -12.51
C GLU A 82 36.57 20.51 -12.41
N VAL A 83 36.77 19.29 -11.91
CA VAL A 83 38.11 18.67 -11.86
C VAL A 83 38.71 18.55 -13.26
N HIS A 84 37.91 18.16 -14.25
CA HIS A 84 38.36 18.06 -15.64
C HIS A 84 38.82 19.42 -16.18
N SER A 85 38.05 20.48 -15.91
CA SER A 85 38.39 21.85 -16.33
C SER A 85 39.65 22.37 -15.65
N MET A 86 39.84 22.07 -14.36
CA MET A 86 41.08 22.38 -13.64
C MET A 86 42.29 21.66 -14.24
N LEU A 87 42.16 20.38 -14.57
CA LEU A 87 43.24 19.60 -15.20
C LEU A 87 43.63 20.17 -16.57
N GLN A 88 42.66 20.53 -17.42
CA GLN A 88 42.92 21.19 -18.71
C GLN A 88 43.66 22.53 -18.54
N ARG A 89 43.32 23.29 -17.49
CA ARG A 89 44.02 24.54 -17.16
C ARG A 89 45.46 24.26 -16.75
N LEU A 90 45.70 23.26 -15.91
CA LEU A 90 47.04 22.86 -15.48
C LEU A 90 47.91 22.39 -16.64
N THR A 91 47.38 21.59 -17.56
CA THR A 91 48.14 21.15 -18.75
C THR A 91 48.49 22.33 -19.65
N THR A 92 47.58 23.30 -19.80
CA THR A 92 47.86 24.53 -20.56
C THR A 92 48.97 25.35 -19.89
N LEU A 93 48.92 25.49 -18.56
CA LEU A 93 49.94 26.22 -17.80
C LEU A 93 51.32 25.54 -17.87
N ALA A 94 51.38 24.21 -17.77
CA ALA A 94 52.61 23.44 -17.87
C ALA A 94 53.25 23.50 -19.27
N SER A 95 52.44 23.67 -20.33
CA SER A 95 52.95 23.89 -21.68
C SER A 95 53.40 25.34 -21.94
N GLN A 96 52.98 26.29 -21.11
CA GLN A 96 53.33 27.71 -21.23
C GLN A 96 54.60 28.10 -20.45
N SER A 97 55.05 27.26 -19.51
CA SER A 97 56.31 27.41 -18.75
C SER A 97 57.51 26.84 -19.51
#